data_AF-A0A957Y2H2-F1
#
_entry.id   AF-A0A957Y2H2-F1
#
_cell.length_a   1.000
_cell.length_b   1.000
_cell.length_c   1.000
_cell.angle_alpha   90.00
_cell.angle_beta   90.00
_cell.angle_gamma   90.00
#
_symmetry.space_group_name_H-M   'P 1'
#
loop_
_entity.id
_entity.type
_entity.pdbx_description
1 polymer ?
#
loop_
_entity_poly.entity_id
_entity_poly.type
_entity_poly.pdbx_seq_one_letter_code
_entity_poly.pdbx_strand_id
1 'polypeptide(L)'
;SRRRTRLVNLSYGFSAVISLLALFSNLIIQGGSGGENLYYLDPGPLFPVFVVYFFIVSGYGLYNTYRVRQRCLTPASRRRVTYLIVAFLAPGLGVFPYLILSGFTVDPSRAFVSLLTLIGNIGVAVMLVVMTYSIAYYGVLSPDRVVKRSLVVFLIRGPLLGILVVGALLTVPKVESILGLPRESFVLLTVVAMIVLLQLLIELAKPTVDKLIYSSDQQELMAIRELDRRLLTSSDLRQYLENALVALCDYLRVPGGFVAVVAGTEILVEAAAGPNEMINKLRQHDWRPILLKATEVGEDEDGPVSVRYNGYWAWPLRTRGRENALGLLGVVGRPGEEGPDESEQPVVAELVQRAETALEDRLLQQGVFMAVMEIMPDIERVQRWRSVVPYVGTSPLDQPAESDSIIYQPEFSKWVKDALSHYWGGPKLTDSPLLRLQVVNRAIEQEGGNTTKGLRSVLAHAIEDMRPEGQRQMTASEWLLYNILELKFIQGKPVREIANRLAMSESDLYRKQRVAIEQVAQKIIELESENGGDSGIVSPPSATLRQNVRRYGSISATDSTISDG
;
A
#
# COMPACT_ATOMS: atom_id res chain seq x y z
N SER A 1 29.74 -16.35 13.18
CA SER A 1 30.94 -16.76 13.95
C SER A 1 31.32 -15.65 14.93
N ARG A 2 31.19 -15.90 16.24
CA ARG A 2 31.43 -14.90 17.31
C ARG A 2 32.82 -14.24 17.24
N ARG A 3 33.84 -14.94 16.72
CA ARG A 3 35.20 -14.38 16.55
C ARG A 3 35.27 -13.30 15.47
N ARG A 4 34.57 -13.48 14.34
CA ARG A 4 34.53 -12.48 13.25
C ARG A 4 33.79 -11.21 13.68
N THR A 5 32.67 -11.37 14.38
CA THR A 5 31.91 -10.24 14.92
C THR A 5 32.73 -9.42 15.92
N ARG A 6 33.48 -10.09 16.81
CA ARG A 6 34.40 -9.40 17.74
C ARG A 6 35.53 -8.65 17.02
N LEU A 7 36.14 -9.25 16.00
CA LEU A 7 37.18 -8.60 15.18
C LEU A 7 36.65 -7.34 14.48
N VAL A 8 35.45 -7.41 13.89
CA VAL A 8 34.81 -6.26 13.25
C VAL A 8 34.50 -5.16 14.27
N ASN A 9 33.91 -5.52 15.42
CA ASN A 9 33.61 -4.53 16.46
C ASN A 9 34.88 -3.88 17.04
N LEU A 10 35.96 -4.64 17.22
CA LEU A 10 37.26 -4.10 17.63
C LEU A 10 37.83 -3.15 16.57
N SER A 11 37.72 -3.49 15.28
CA SER A 11 38.16 -2.59 14.20
C SER A 11 37.36 -1.30 14.16
N TYR A 12 36.04 -1.34 14.42
CA TYR A 12 35.23 -0.12 14.53
C TYR A 12 35.64 0.73 15.73
N GLY A 13 35.87 0.11 16.89
CA GLY A 13 36.34 0.82 18.08
C GLY A 13 37.71 1.49 17.84
N PHE A 14 38.66 0.77 17.26
CA PHE A 14 39.99 1.31 16.95
C PHE A 14 39.94 2.42 15.89
N SER A 15 39.14 2.25 14.83
CA SER A 15 38.92 3.30 13.84
C SER A 15 38.28 4.56 14.45
N ALA A 16 37.34 4.42 15.39
CA ALA A 16 36.73 5.55 16.09
C ALA A 16 37.75 6.31 16.94
N VAL A 17 38.64 5.59 17.64
CA VAL A 17 39.74 6.20 18.41
C VAL A 17 40.70 6.95 17.49
N ILE A 18 41.07 6.37 16.34
CA ILE A 18 41.91 7.05 15.34
C ILE A 18 41.23 8.31 14.82
N SER A 19 39.93 8.26 14.49
CA SER A 19 39.18 9.43 14.03
C SER A 19 39.12 10.53 15.08
N LEU A 20 38.91 10.19 16.36
CA LEU A 20 38.94 11.16 17.46
C LEU A 20 40.34 11.77 17.63
N LEU A 21 41.39 10.94 17.59
CA LEU A 21 42.77 11.43 17.65
C LEU A 21 43.11 12.33 16.47
N ALA A 22 42.61 12.06 15.26
CA ALA A 22 42.85 12.90 14.09
C ALA A 22 42.10 14.24 14.15
N LEU A 23 40.93 14.30 14.79
CA LEU A 23 40.13 15.53 14.91
C LEU A 23 40.60 16.45 16.05
N PHE A 24 41.06 15.88 17.16
CA PHE A 24 41.35 16.62 18.39
C PHE A 24 42.84 16.68 18.74
N SER A 25 43.72 16.06 17.95
CA SER A 25 45.15 16.01 18.27
C SER A 25 46.05 16.12 17.03
N ASN A 26 47.23 16.71 17.23
CA ASN A 26 48.28 16.79 16.21
C ASN A 26 49.15 15.52 16.13
N LEU A 27 48.75 14.43 16.80
CA LEU A 27 49.49 13.18 16.87
C LEU A 27 49.49 12.40 15.55
N ILE A 28 48.42 12.53 14.76
CA ILE A 28 48.27 11.84 13.46
C ILE A 28 48.57 12.79 12.30
N ILE A 29 48.14 14.05 12.41
CA ILE A 29 48.28 15.08 11.38
C ILE A 29 48.84 16.32 12.06
N GLN A 30 49.97 16.85 11.59
CA GLN A 30 50.51 18.12 12.06
C GLN A 30 50.03 19.28 11.18
N GLY A 31 50.25 20.52 11.63
CA GLY A 31 49.84 21.72 10.91
C GLY A 31 50.32 21.72 9.46
N GLY A 32 49.61 22.41 8.57
CA GLY A 32 49.95 22.45 7.16
C GLY A 32 51.27 23.17 6.91
N SER A 33 52.21 22.50 6.26
CA SER A 33 53.39 23.12 5.67
C SER A 33 53.18 23.26 4.16
N GLY A 34 53.63 24.39 3.61
CA GLY A 34 53.39 24.70 2.20
C GLY A 34 54.22 25.87 1.71
N GLY A 35 54.74 25.74 0.49
CA GLY A 35 55.27 26.86 -0.31
C GLY A 35 54.17 27.56 -1.11
N GLU A 36 54.51 28.60 -1.88
CA GLU A 36 53.57 29.50 -2.60
C GLU A 36 52.50 28.81 -3.50
N ASN A 37 52.63 27.52 -3.80
CA ASN A 37 51.73 26.78 -4.71
C ASN A 37 50.89 25.68 -4.06
N LEU A 38 51.31 25.11 -2.94
CA LEU A 38 50.78 23.83 -2.44
C LEU A 38 50.77 23.80 -0.91
N TYR A 39 49.59 23.58 -0.35
CA TYR A 39 49.40 23.30 1.07
C TYR A 39 49.13 21.82 1.23
N TYR A 40 49.99 21.12 1.96
CA TYR A 40 49.76 19.75 2.39
C TYR A 40 49.89 19.65 3.90
N LEU A 41 49.40 18.55 4.46
CA LEU A 41 49.44 18.31 5.90
C LEU A 41 50.66 17.45 6.23
N ASP A 42 51.43 17.86 7.23
CA ASP A 42 52.61 17.09 7.64
C ASP A 42 52.20 15.83 8.43
N PRO A 43 52.91 14.71 8.24
CA PRO A 43 52.63 13.48 8.96
C PRO A 43 53.03 13.61 10.44
N GLY A 44 52.10 13.34 11.35
CA GLY A 44 52.40 13.23 12.78
C GLY A 44 53.14 11.94 13.14
N PRO A 45 53.63 11.81 14.39
CA PRO A 45 54.38 10.62 14.83
C PRO A 45 53.57 9.31 14.76
N LEU A 46 52.24 9.36 14.89
CA LEU A 46 51.37 8.18 14.77
C LEU A 46 50.86 7.93 13.35
N PHE A 47 51.21 8.78 12.37
CA PHE A 47 50.78 8.63 10.98
C PHE A 47 51.19 7.28 10.34
N PRO A 48 52.43 6.77 10.53
CA PRO A 48 52.81 5.48 9.95
C PRO A 48 51.98 4.30 10.49
N VAL A 49 51.62 4.35 11.78
CA VAL A 49 50.76 3.33 12.41
C VAL A 49 49.37 3.36 11.79
N PHE A 50 48.82 4.55 11.56
CA PHE A 50 47.56 4.72 10.84
C PHE A 50 47.62 4.15 9.41
N VAL A 51 48.69 4.44 8.66
CA VAL A 51 48.85 3.95 7.29
C VAL A 51 48.88 2.42 7.25
N VAL A 52 49.65 1.78 8.13
CA VAL A 52 49.71 0.32 8.23
C VAL A 52 48.33 -0.25 8.57
N TYR A 53 47.64 0.33 9.56
CA TYR A 53 46.30 -0.07 9.94
C TYR A 53 45.29 0.07 8.77
N PHE A 54 45.33 1.19 8.05
CA PHE A 54 44.48 1.45 6.90
C PHE A 54 44.66 0.40 5.80
N PHE A 55 45.90 0.02 5.46
CA PHE A 55 46.16 -1.01 4.46
C PHE A 55 45.71 -2.40 4.92
N ILE A 56 45.91 -2.75 6.20
CA ILE A 56 45.45 -4.04 6.75
C ILE A 56 43.93 -4.15 6.69
N VAL A 57 43.20 -3.13 7.17
CA VAL A 57 41.74 -3.15 7.20
C VAL A 57 41.15 -3.11 5.79
N SER A 58 41.67 -2.24 4.92
CA SER A 58 41.22 -2.14 3.53
C SER A 58 41.50 -3.45 2.76
N GLY A 59 42.68 -4.03 2.93
CA GLY A 59 43.03 -5.33 2.35
C GLY A 59 42.14 -6.46 2.85
N TYR A 60 41.86 -6.50 4.15
CA TYR A 60 40.94 -7.47 4.75
C TYR A 60 39.50 -7.31 4.21
N GLY A 61 39.03 -6.07 4.05
CA GLY A 61 37.74 -5.75 3.44
C GLY A 61 37.65 -6.20 1.98
N LEU A 62 38.69 -5.92 1.18
CA LEU A 62 38.78 -6.33 -0.22
C LEU A 62 38.82 -7.85 -0.35
N TYR A 63 39.60 -8.53 0.48
CA TYR A 63 39.69 -10.00 0.52
C TYR A 63 38.33 -10.64 0.84
N ASN A 64 37.61 -10.11 1.82
CA ASN A 64 36.29 -10.61 2.18
C ASN A 64 35.27 -10.41 1.06
N THR A 65 35.26 -9.22 0.43
CA THR A 65 34.36 -8.91 -0.69
C THR A 65 34.67 -9.79 -1.91
N TYR A 66 35.95 -10.03 -2.19
CA TYR A 66 36.39 -10.94 -3.25
C TYR A 66 35.96 -12.39 -2.96
N ARG A 67 36.10 -12.85 -1.71
CA ARG A 67 35.61 -14.17 -1.29
C ARG A 67 34.10 -14.31 -1.45
N VAL A 68 33.34 -13.23 -1.18
CA VAL A 68 31.88 -13.20 -1.44
C VAL A 68 31.61 -13.35 -2.94
N ARG A 69 32.33 -12.62 -3.79
CA ARG A 69 32.20 -12.72 -5.26
C ARG A 69 32.44 -14.14 -5.78
N GLN A 70 33.43 -14.85 -5.25
CA GLN A 70 33.71 -16.24 -5.63
C GLN A 70 32.58 -17.20 -5.25
N ARG A 71 31.82 -16.89 -4.19
CA ARG A 71 30.67 -17.68 -3.72
C ARG A 71 29.36 -17.34 -4.44
N CYS A 72 29.34 -16.27 -5.24
CA CYS A 72 28.16 -15.90 -6.03
C CYS A 72 27.93 -16.91 -7.17
N LEU A 73 26.77 -17.58 -7.11
CA LEU A 73 26.34 -18.57 -8.10
C LEU A 73 25.74 -17.92 -9.35
N THR A 74 25.04 -16.80 -9.20
CA THR A 74 24.35 -16.14 -10.32
C THR A 74 25.20 -15.03 -10.96
N PRO A 75 25.08 -14.82 -12.30
CA PRO A 75 25.80 -13.77 -13.00
C PRO A 75 25.40 -12.36 -12.54
N ALA A 76 24.13 -12.15 -12.20
CA ALA A 76 23.63 -10.86 -11.68
C ALA A 76 24.26 -10.50 -10.33
N SER A 77 24.30 -11.44 -9.38
CA SER A 77 24.97 -11.24 -8.08
C SER A 77 26.46 -10.97 -8.28
N ARG A 78 27.13 -11.77 -9.13
CA ARG A 78 28.56 -11.59 -9.43
C ARG A 78 28.87 -10.21 -10.02
N ARG A 79 28.05 -9.70 -10.95
CA ARG A 79 28.17 -8.34 -11.50
C ARG A 79 28.05 -7.27 -10.41
N ARG A 80 27.04 -7.36 -9.53
CA ARG A 80 26.84 -6.39 -8.42
C ARG A 80 28.00 -6.39 -7.42
N VAL A 81 28.50 -7.57 -7.02
CA VAL A 81 29.68 -7.64 -6.12
C VAL A 81 30.94 -7.12 -6.81
N THR A 82 31.04 -7.28 -8.14
CA THR A 82 32.15 -6.71 -8.91
C THR A 82 32.14 -5.18 -8.86
N TYR A 83 30.97 -4.57 -9.05
CA TYR A 83 30.81 -3.13 -8.92
C TYR A 83 31.17 -2.64 -7.51
N LEU A 84 30.78 -3.38 -6.47
CA LEU A 84 31.17 -3.08 -5.09
C LEU A 84 32.69 -3.15 -4.88
N ILE A 85 33.37 -4.16 -5.42
CA ILE A 85 34.84 -4.28 -5.33
C ILE A 85 35.54 -3.09 -6.00
N VAL A 86 35.10 -2.72 -7.21
CA VAL A 86 35.67 -1.59 -7.95
C VAL A 86 35.43 -0.28 -7.20
N ALA A 87 34.22 -0.07 -6.69
CA ALA A 87 33.87 1.13 -5.95
C ALA A 87 34.55 1.24 -4.57
N PHE A 88 34.84 0.12 -3.91
CA PHE A 88 35.55 0.08 -2.62
C PHE A 88 36.96 0.68 -2.70
N LEU A 89 37.60 0.66 -3.88
CA LEU A 89 38.92 1.26 -4.10
C LEU A 89 38.87 2.79 -4.19
N ALA A 90 37.69 3.38 -4.38
CA ALA A 90 37.56 4.79 -4.69
C ALA A 90 38.02 5.76 -3.59
N PRO A 91 37.71 5.55 -2.30
CA PRO A 91 38.25 6.41 -1.25
C PRO A 91 39.78 6.41 -1.21
N GLY A 92 40.42 5.26 -1.50
CA GLY A 92 41.88 5.18 -1.59
C GLY A 92 42.45 5.92 -2.81
N LEU A 93 41.78 5.82 -3.95
CA LEU A 93 42.16 6.54 -5.18
C LEU A 93 41.91 8.06 -5.08
N GLY A 94 40.95 8.52 -4.28
CA GLY A 94 40.69 9.94 -4.06
C GLY A 94 41.82 10.68 -3.34
N VAL A 95 42.60 9.96 -2.53
CA VAL A 95 43.75 10.51 -1.79
C VAL A 95 45.03 10.49 -2.65
N PHE A 96 45.05 9.71 -3.73
CA PHE A 96 46.20 9.50 -4.61
C PHE A 96 46.78 10.77 -5.25
N PRO A 97 45.97 11.73 -5.77
CA PRO A 97 46.50 12.99 -6.29
C PRO A 97 47.33 13.74 -5.25
N TYR A 98 46.89 13.78 -3.99
CA TYR A 98 47.57 14.49 -2.91
C TYR A 98 48.85 13.78 -2.46
N LEU A 99 48.89 12.43 -2.50
CA LEU A 99 50.06 11.64 -2.13
C LEU A 99 51.19 11.72 -3.16
N ILE A 100 50.86 11.62 -4.46
CA ILE A 100 51.86 11.73 -5.53
C ILE A 100 52.58 13.09 -5.48
N LEU A 101 51.82 14.14 -5.17
CA LEU A 101 52.33 15.50 -5.12
C LEU A 101 53.33 15.76 -3.99
N SER A 102 53.26 14.99 -2.89
CA SER A 102 54.23 15.07 -1.79
C SER A 102 55.60 14.45 -2.12
N GLY A 103 55.69 13.65 -3.19
CA GLY A 103 56.89 12.87 -3.53
C GLY A 103 57.71 13.39 -4.72
N PHE A 104 57.23 14.42 -5.43
CA PHE A 104 57.95 15.00 -6.57
C PHE A 104 58.94 16.08 -6.13
N THR A 105 60.17 16.03 -6.66
CA THR A 105 61.20 17.05 -6.48
C THR A 105 61.06 18.25 -7.44
N VAL A 106 60.15 18.15 -8.41
CA VAL A 106 59.88 19.17 -9.42
C VAL A 106 58.47 19.69 -9.20
N ASP A 107 58.33 21.00 -9.00
CA ASP A 107 57.03 21.66 -8.81
C ASP A 107 56.13 21.47 -10.04
N PRO A 108 55.08 20.62 -9.98
CA PRO A 108 54.14 20.48 -11.08
C PRO A 108 53.35 21.78 -11.25
N SER A 109 52.94 22.09 -12.49
CA SER A 109 52.15 23.30 -12.74
C SER A 109 50.81 23.26 -11.98
N ARG A 110 50.39 24.38 -11.39
CA ARG A 110 49.12 24.50 -10.64
C ARG A 110 47.92 23.96 -11.42
N ALA A 111 47.91 24.15 -12.74
CA ALA A 111 46.86 23.67 -13.64
C ALA A 111 46.81 22.14 -13.73
N PHE A 112 47.97 21.47 -13.82
CA PHE A 112 48.04 20.01 -13.87
C PHE A 112 47.53 19.39 -12.58
N VAL A 113 47.94 19.94 -11.43
CA VAL A 113 47.49 19.49 -10.10
C VAL A 113 45.98 19.63 -9.94
N SER A 114 45.43 20.79 -10.34
CA SER A 114 44.00 21.06 -10.24
C SER A 114 43.20 20.13 -11.14
N LEU A 115 43.67 19.88 -12.37
CA LEU A 115 43.02 18.95 -13.30
C LEU A 115 43.05 17.51 -12.77
N LEU A 116 44.21 17.03 -12.29
CA LEU A 116 44.35 15.69 -11.73
C LEU A 116 43.44 15.49 -10.50
N THR A 117 43.39 16.50 -9.63
CA THR A 117 42.53 16.50 -8.44
C THR A 117 41.05 16.53 -8.82
N LEU A 118 40.66 17.32 -9.83
CA LEU A 118 39.30 17.35 -10.36
C LEU A 118 38.88 15.98 -10.90
N ILE A 119 39.73 15.35 -11.72
CA ILE A 119 39.48 14.01 -12.28
C ILE A 119 39.35 12.97 -11.16
N GLY A 120 40.25 13.03 -10.17
CA GLY A 120 40.21 12.14 -8.99
C GLY A 120 38.90 12.28 -8.22
N ASN A 121 38.48 13.52 -7.92
CA ASN A 121 37.25 13.80 -7.19
C ASN A 121 35.99 13.39 -7.97
N ILE A 122 35.94 13.61 -9.29
CA ILE A 122 34.85 13.13 -10.15
C ILE A 122 34.81 11.59 -10.13
N GLY A 123 35.98 10.94 -10.24
CA GLY A 123 36.09 9.48 -10.15
C GLY A 123 35.55 8.94 -8.82
N VAL A 124 35.91 9.57 -7.71
CA VAL A 124 35.40 9.22 -6.37
C VAL A 124 33.88 9.39 -6.30
N ALA A 125 33.35 10.51 -6.79
CA ALA A 125 31.91 10.78 -6.80
C ALA A 125 31.13 9.71 -7.60
N VAL A 126 31.60 9.37 -8.81
CA VAL A 126 31.00 8.31 -9.64
C VAL A 126 31.05 6.97 -8.92
N MET A 127 32.17 6.64 -8.29
CA MET A 127 32.30 5.38 -7.57
C MET A 127 31.43 5.30 -6.32
N LEU A 128 31.20 6.41 -5.60
CA LEU A 128 30.23 6.45 -4.50
C LEU A 128 28.81 6.18 -4.99
N VAL A 129 28.44 6.67 -6.18
CA VAL A 129 27.15 6.34 -6.82
C VAL A 129 27.08 4.84 -7.15
N VAL A 130 28.14 4.27 -7.72
CA VAL A 130 28.22 2.83 -8.03
C VAL A 130 28.17 1.96 -6.77
N MET A 131 28.81 2.41 -5.68
CA MET A 131 28.74 1.76 -4.37
C MET A 131 27.31 1.77 -3.83
N THR A 132 26.66 2.92 -3.86
CA THR A 132 25.26 3.09 -3.42
C THR A 132 24.34 2.19 -4.23
N TYR A 133 24.52 2.14 -5.55
CA TYR A 133 23.80 1.22 -6.43
C TYR A 133 24.02 -0.23 -6.00
N SER A 134 25.27 -0.65 -5.80
CA SER A 134 25.59 -2.03 -5.44
C SER A 134 24.96 -2.44 -4.11
N ILE A 135 24.98 -1.55 -3.11
CA ILE A 135 24.41 -1.76 -1.77
C ILE A 135 22.88 -1.75 -1.79
N ALA A 136 22.25 -0.86 -2.56
CA ALA A 136 20.79 -0.75 -2.63
C ALA A 136 20.11 -2.02 -3.17
N TYR A 137 20.84 -2.86 -3.90
CA TYR A 137 20.38 -4.16 -4.38
C TYR A 137 20.65 -5.34 -3.44
N TYR A 138 21.36 -5.12 -2.34
CA TYR A 138 21.60 -6.15 -1.33
C TYR A 138 20.42 -6.22 -0.37
N GLY A 139 19.82 -7.41 -0.25
CA GLY A 139 18.69 -7.65 0.63
C GLY A 139 17.34 -7.27 0.03
N VAL A 140 17.23 -6.24 -0.81
CA VAL A 140 15.90 -5.76 -1.22
C VAL A 140 15.26 -6.65 -2.30
N LEU A 141 14.07 -7.22 -2.01
CA LEU A 141 13.22 -7.94 -2.97
C LEU A 141 12.48 -7.00 -3.94
N SER A 142 12.81 -5.72 -3.94
CA SER A 142 12.18 -4.72 -4.78
C SER A 142 12.59 -4.91 -6.24
N PRO A 143 11.68 -4.71 -7.20
CA PRO A 143 12.01 -4.69 -8.62
C PRO A 143 13.14 -3.70 -8.95
N ASP A 144 13.99 -4.06 -9.92
CA ASP A 144 15.13 -3.26 -10.39
C ASP A 144 14.73 -1.82 -10.77
N ARG A 145 13.52 -1.66 -11.31
CA ARG A 145 12.90 -0.35 -11.60
C ARG A 145 12.75 0.56 -10.37
N VAL A 146 12.34 0.03 -9.23
CA VAL A 146 12.08 0.81 -8.01
C VAL A 146 13.40 1.31 -7.42
N VAL A 147 14.41 0.44 -7.39
CA VAL A 147 15.75 0.78 -6.90
C VAL A 147 16.39 1.84 -7.79
N LYS A 148 16.36 1.66 -9.12
CA LYS A 148 16.88 2.65 -10.08
C LYS A 148 16.19 4.00 -9.94
N ARG A 149 14.85 4.02 -9.89
CA ARG A 149 14.07 5.25 -9.72
C ARG A 149 14.43 5.96 -8.42
N SER A 150 14.41 5.22 -7.30
CA SER A 150 14.74 5.76 -5.98
C SER A 150 16.16 6.33 -5.96
N LEU A 151 17.13 5.61 -6.54
CA LEU A 151 18.52 6.05 -6.61
C LEU A 151 18.70 7.31 -7.46
N VAL A 152 18.03 7.41 -8.61
CA VAL A 152 18.06 8.63 -9.45
C VAL A 152 17.45 9.80 -8.69
N VAL A 153 16.28 9.62 -8.08
CA VAL A 153 15.61 10.69 -7.31
C VAL A 153 16.45 11.11 -6.10
N PHE A 154 17.03 10.15 -5.37
CA PHE A 154 17.93 10.42 -4.26
C PHE A 154 19.16 11.21 -4.71
N LEU A 155 19.81 10.78 -5.80
CA LEU A 155 21.02 11.42 -6.31
C LEU A 155 20.78 12.87 -6.75
N ILE A 156 19.63 13.12 -7.40
CA ILE A 156 19.26 14.46 -7.83
C ILE A 156 18.87 15.34 -6.63
N ARG A 157 18.07 14.82 -5.69
CA ARG A 157 17.54 15.60 -4.56
C ARG A 157 18.57 15.91 -3.48
N GLY A 158 19.51 15.00 -3.22
CA GLY A 158 20.50 15.16 -2.16
C GLY A 158 21.84 15.65 -2.72
N PRO A 159 22.70 14.74 -3.21
CA PRO A 159 24.07 15.08 -3.61
C PRO A 159 24.15 16.14 -4.71
N LEU A 160 23.36 16.02 -5.79
CA LEU A 160 23.40 16.98 -6.90
C LEU A 160 22.94 18.37 -6.45
N LEU A 161 21.84 18.46 -5.70
CA LEU A 161 21.38 19.72 -5.11
C LEU A 161 22.46 20.34 -4.22
N GLY A 162 23.09 19.55 -3.34
CA GLY A 162 24.16 20.03 -2.46
C GLY A 162 25.37 20.55 -3.24
N ILE A 163 25.84 19.81 -4.24
CA ILE A 163 26.94 20.22 -5.12
C ILE A 163 26.60 21.51 -5.86
N LEU A 164 25.37 21.63 -6.37
CA LEU A 164 24.90 22.81 -7.05
C LEU A 164 24.82 24.02 -6.11
N VAL A 165 24.27 23.87 -4.90
CA VAL A 165 24.17 24.93 -3.90
C VAL A 165 25.55 25.39 -3.44
N VAL A 166 26.46 24.45 -3.12
CA VAL A 166 27.86 24.77 -2.79
C VAL A 166 28.56 25.43 -3.98
N GLY A 167 28.33 24.93 -5.19
CA GLY A 167 28.79 25.54 -6.43
C GLY A 167 28.33 26.98 -6.55
N ALA A 168 27.04 27.26 -6.34
CA ALA A 168 26.49 28.62 -6.35
C ALA A 168 27.15 29.51 -5.27
N LEU A 169 27.30 29.01 -4.04
CA LEU A 169 27.99 29.73 -2.96
C LEU A 169 29.41 30.14 -3.33
N LEU A 170 30.13 29.27 -4.06
CA LEU A 170 31.50 29.51 -4.50
C LEU A 170 31.57 30.38 -5.77
N THR A 171 30.57 30.30 -6.65
CA THR A 171 30.59 30.95 -7.96
C THR A 171 30.06 32.37 -7.90
N VAL A 172 29.17 32.70 -6.95
CA VAL A 172 28.64 34.07 -6.77
C VAL A 172 29.83 35.03 -6.55
N PRO A 173 30.17 35.87 -7.55
CA PRO A 173 31.24 36.83 -7.41
C PRO A 173 30.82 37.92 -6.41
N LYS A 174 31.71 38.87 -6.10
CA LYS A 174 31.30 40.12 -5.43
C LYS A 174 30.37 40.92 -6.36
N VAL A 175 29.08 40.56 -6.42
CA VAL A 175 28.04 41.24 -7.22
C VAL A 175 27.70 42.63 -6.63
N GLU A 176 28.38 43.05 -5.56
CA GLU A 176 28.36 44.43 -5.05
C GLU A 176 28.51 45.48 -6.17
N SER A 177 29.28 45.19 -7.23
CA SER A 177 29.55 46.16 -8.29
C SER A 177 28.47 46.33 -9.36
N ILE A 178 27.52 45.38 -9.52
CA ILE A 178 26.51 45.43 -10.62
C ILE A 178 25.11 45.76 -10.10
N LEU A 179 24.71 45.22 -8.95
CA LEU A 179 23.35 45.39 -8.40
C LEU A 179 23.31 46.24 -7.11
N GLY A 180 24.45 46.60 -6.53
CA GLY A 180 24.53 47.40 -5.31
C GLY A 180 23.95 46.74 -4.05
N LEU A 181 23.66 45.43 -4.10
CA LEU A 181 23.10 44.66 -2.99
C LEU A 181 24.22 44.05 -2.11
N PRO A 182 24.01 43.96 -0.78
CA PRO A 182 24.93 43.24 0.10
C PRO A 182 25.10 41.79 -0.36
N ARG A 183 26.36 41.32 -0.38
CA ARG A 183 26.71 39.94 -0.82
C ARG A 183 25.87 38.88 -0.11
N GLU A 184 25.65 39.04 1.19
CA GLU A 184 24.91 38.08 2.02
C GLU A 184 23.47 37.89 1.55
N SER A 185 22.78 38.99 1.21
CA SER A 185 21.40 38.96 0.72
C SER A 185 21.29 38.29 -0.64
N PHE A 186 22.23 38.57 -1.55
CA PHE A 186 22.24 37.97 -2.89
C PHE A 186 22.59 36.48 -2.87
N VAL A 187 23.52 36.07 -2.00
CA VAL A 187 23.86 34.67 -1.77
C VAL A 187 22.65 33.91 -1.23
N LEU A 188 21.99 34.44 -0.19
CA LEU A 188 20.79 33.82 0.38
C LEU A 188 19.69 33.69 -0.67
N LEU A 189 19.43 34.75 -1.44
CA LEU A 189 18.43 34.75 -2.51
C LEU A 189 18.75 33.69 -3.58
N THR A 190 20.01 33.61 -4.01
CA THR A 190 20.45 32.65 -5.04
C THR A 190 20.29 31.22 -4.54
N VAL A 191 20.69 30.93 -3.30
CA VAL A 191 20.55 29.60 -2.70
C VAL A 191 19.08 29.21 -2.58
N VAL A 192 18.23 30.10 -2.05
CA VAL A 192 16.78 29.85 -1.92
C VAL A 192 16.14 29.64 -3.30
N ALA A 193 16.43 30.53 -4.26
CA ALA A 193 15.92 30.43 -5.62
C ALA A 193 16.36 29.12 -6.29
N MET A 194 17.62 28.73 -6.14
CA MET A 194 18.17 27.51 -6.71
C MET A 194 17.56 26.25 -6.10
N ILE A 195 17.34 26.23 -4.77
CA ILE A 195 16.64 25.12 -4.09
C ILE A 195 15.21 24.99 -4.63
N VAL A 196 14.45 26.10 -4.68
CA VAL A 196 13.07 26.09 -5.15
C VAL A 196 12.97 25.69 -6.62
N LEU A 197 13.82 26.26 -7.48
CA LEU A 197 13.81 26.01 -8.92
C LEU A 197 14.24 24.58 -9.23
N LEU A 198 15.24 24.04 -8.52
CA LEU A 198 15.65 22.65 -8.69
C LEU A 198 14.56 21.69 -8.18
N GLN A 199 13.91 21.99 -7.06
CA GLN A 199 12.79 21.19 -6.54
C GLN A 199 11.64 21.12 -7.56
N LEU A 200 11.31 22.24 -8.20
CA LEU A 200 10.32 22.29 -9.29
C LEU A 200 10.77 21.48 -10.51
N LEU A 201 12.03 21.62 -10.93
CA LEU A 201 12.59 20.89 -12.08
C LEU A 201 12.55 19.38 -11.83
N ILE A 202 12.86 18.94 -10.60
CA ILE A 202 12.74 17.53 -10.19
C ILE A 202 11.31 17.03 -10.37
N GLU A 203 10.31 17.78 -9.91
CA GLU A 203 8.91 17.39 -10.03
C GLU A 203 8.45 17.28 -11.49
N LEU A 204 8.90 18.19 -12.34
CA LEU A 204 8.65 18.15 -13.79
C LEU A 204 9.40 17.01 -14.49
N ALA A 205 10.58 16.64 -14.01
CA ALA A 205 11.40 15.58 -14.60
C ALA A 205 10.94 14.16 -14.21
N LYS A 206 10.20 14.00 -13.10
CA LYS A 206 9.64 12.70 -12.64
C LYS A 206 9.00 11.87 -13.76
N PRO A 207 8.03 12.37 -14.56
CA PRO A 207 7.41 11.58 -15.62
C PRO A 207 8.39 11.13 -16.71
N THR A 208 9.41 11.92 -17.02
CA THR A 208 10.44 11.56 -18.01
C THR A 208 11.38 10.49 -17.46
N VAL A 209 11.77 10.60 -16.19
CA VAL A 209 12.54 9.57 -15.47
C VAL A 209 11.75 8.26 -15.42
N ASP A 210 10.46 8.34 -15.11
CA ASP A 210 9.57 7.18 -15.11
C ASP A 210 9.47 6.58 -16.53
N LYS A 211 9.33 7.41 -17.58
CA LYS A 211 9.28 6.91 -18.97
C LYS A 211 10.57 6.20 -19.40
N LEU A 212 11.74 6.72 -18.99
CA LEU A 212 13.04 6.12 -19.33
C LEU A 212 13.29 4.79 -18.60
N ILE A 213 12.75 4.64 -17.38
CA ILE A 213 12.94 3.44 -16.55
C ILE A 213 11.86 2.37 -16.80
N TYR A 214 10.65 2.73 -17.24
CA TYR A 214 9.47 1.85 -17.35
C TYR A 214 9.13 1.40 -18.79
N SER A 215 10.09 1.28 -19.71
CA SER A 215 9.79 1.05 -21.14
C SER A 215 9.09 -0.28 -21.45
N SER A 216 9.21 -1.32 -20.60
CA SER A 216 8.66 -2.66 -20.87
C SER A 216 7.22 -2.88 -20.38
N ASP A 217 6.76 -2.17 -19.34
CA ASP A 217 5.48 -2.47 -18.67
C ASP A 217 4.35 -1.50 -19.04
N GLN A 218 4.59 -0.58 -20.00
CA GLN A 218 3.60 0.44 -20.35
C GLN A 218 2.33 -0.15 -20.95
N GLN A 219 2.42 -1.26 -21.69
CA GLN A 219 1.26 -1.85 -22.34
C GLN A 219 0.26 -2.40 -21.31
N GLU A 220 0.74 -3.10 -20.29
CA GLU A 220 -0.11 -3.61 -19.20
C GLU A 220 -0.73 -2.47 -18.39
N LEU A 221 0.07 -1.45 -18.06
CA LEU A 221 -0.42 -0.30 -17.29
C LEU A 221 -1.44 0.53 -18.08
N MET A 222 -1.26 0.66 -19.40
CA MET A 222 -2.21 1.33 -20.28
C MET A 222 -3.49 0.51 -20.43
N ALA A 223 -3.41 -0.83 -20.51
CA ALA A 223 -4.59 -1.70 -20.57
C ALA A 223 -5.47 -1.55 -19.32
N ILE A 224 -4.88 -1.53 -18.12
CA ILE A 224 -5.63 -1.31 -16.86
C ILE A 224 -6.27 0.07 -16.82
N ARG A 225 -5.56 1.13 -17.27
CA ARG A 225 -6.11 2.49 -17.33
C ARG A 225 -7.23 2.65 -18.36
N GLU A 226 -7.12 1.96 -19.49
CA GLU A 226 -8.15 1.97 -20.51
C GLU A 226 -9.39 1.21 -20.05
N LEU A 227 -9.20 0.10 -19.32
CA LEU A 227 -10.29 -0.60 -18.65
C LEU A 227 -10.99 0.34 -17.65
N ASP A 228 -10.26 0.99 -16.75
CA ASP A 228 -10.81 1.96 -15.78
C ASP A 228 -11.68 3.05 -16.44
N ARG A 229 -11.25 3.53 -17.61
CA ARG A 229 -12.00 4.54 -18.40
C ARG A 229 -13.23 4.02 -19.13
N ARG A 230 -13.29 2.72 -19.43
CA ARG A 230 -14.34 2.10 -20.25
C ARG A 230 -15.29 1.20 -19.45
N LEU A 231 -15.09 1.07 -18.15
CA LEU A 231 -15.98 0.31 -17.28
C LEU A 231 -17.38 0.93 -17.28
N LEU A 232 -18.37 0.11 -17.63
CA LEU A 232 -19.79 0.44 -17.54
C LEU A 232 -20.29 0.01 -16.16
N THR A 233 -20.89 0.94 -15.43
CA THR A 233 -21.55 0.60 -14.17
C THR A 233 -22.90 -0.08 -14.42
N SER A 234 -23.47 -0.73 -13.41
CA SER A 234 -24.83 -1.31 -13.52
C SER A 234 -25.89 -0.24 -13.79
N SER A 235 -25.72 0.97 -13.26
CA SER A 235 -26.61 2.10 -13.57
C SER A 235 -26.50 2.55 -15.03
N ASP A 236 -25.28 2.60 -15.58
CA ASP A 236 -25.07 3.04 -16.96
C ASP A 236 -25.68 2.05 -17.95
N LEU A 237 -25.50 0.75 -17.72
CA LEU A 237 -26.15 -0.29 -18.53
C LEU A 237 -27.66 -0.18 -18.47
N ARG A 238 -28.24 -0.07 -17.27
CA ARG A 238 -29.68 0.05 -17.09
C ARG A 238 -30.23 1.25 -17.85
N GLN A 239 -29.57 2.41 -17.75
CA GLN A 239 -29.99 3.62 -18.43
C GLN A 239 -29.87 3.51 -19.95
N TYR A 240 -28.81 2.86 -20.44
CA TYR A 240 -28.64 2.58 -21.86
C TYR A 240 -29.74 1.66 -22.41
N LEU A 241 -30.03 0.55 -21.72
CA LEU A 241 -31.10 -0.39 -22.09
C LEU A 241 -32.48 0.27 -22.02
N GLU A 242 -32.73 1.11 -21.02
CA GLU A 242 -33.97 1.88 -20.89
C GLU A 242 -34.15 2.84 -22.07
N ASN A 243 -33.09 3.57 -22.47
CA ASN A 243 -33.13 4.44 -23.64
C ASN A 243 -33.36 3.65 -24.95
N ALA A 244 -32.70 2.50 -25.12
CA ALA A 244 -32.89 1.64 -26.29
C ALA A 244 -34.33 1.08 -26.35
N LEU A 245 -34.87 0.71 -25.20
CA LEU A 245 -36.24 0.22 -25.05
C LEU A 245 -37.28 1.31 -25.32
N VAL A 246 -37.06 2.53 -24.83
CA VAL A 246 -37.91 3.69 -25.14
C VAL A 246 -37.90 3.96 -26.65
N ALA A 247 -36.72 3.98 -27.28
CA ALA A 247 -36.62 4.17 -28.73
C ALA A 247 -37.35 3.09 -29.53
N LEU A 248 -37.28 1.83 -29.06
CA LEU A 248 -38.02 0.71 -29.66
C LEU A 248 -39.53 0.87 -29.47
N CYS A 249 -39.99 1.24 -28.27
CA CYS A 249 -41.40 1.44 -27.97
C CYS A 249 -41.99 2.60 -28.77
N ASP A 250 -41.25 3.71 -28.91
CA ASP A 250 -41.66 4.87 -29.70
C ASP A 250 -41.75 4.54 -31.19
N TYR A 251 -40.79 3.76 -31.71
CA TYR A 251 -40.77 3.34 -33.11
C TYR A 251 -41.96 2.41 -33.43
N LEU A 252 -42.19 1.38 -32.61
CA LEU A 252 -43.29 0.42 -32.78
C LEU A 252 -44.65 1.00 -32.36
N ARG A 253 -44.66 2.18 -31.73
CA ARG A 253 -45.83 2.87 -31.16
C ARG A 253 -46.58 2.01 -30.13
N VAL A 254 -45.83 1.40 -29.21
CA VAL A 254 -46.36 0.50 -28.17
C VAL A 254 -46.22 1.11 -26.78
N PRO A 255 -47.11 0.77 -25.83
CA PRO A 255 -47.21 1.46 -24.54
C PRO A 255 -46.07 1.17 -23.55
N GLY A 256 -45.24 0.16 -23.82
CA GLY A 256 -44.12 -0.17 -22.94
C GLY A 256 -43.44 -1.49 -23.28
N GLY A 257 -42.40 -1.81 -22.51
CA GLY A 257 -41.61 -3.01 -22.64
C GLY A 257 -40.67 -3.23 -21.45
N PHE A 258 -39.83 -4.26 -21.56
CA PHE A 258 -38.82 -4.62 -20.58
C PHE A 258 -37.61 -5.31 -21.21
N VAL A 259 -36.49 -5.25 -20.49
CA VAL A 259 -35.30 -6.07 -20.73
C VAL A 259 -35.04 -6.86 -19.46
N ALA A 260 -35.06 -8.18 -19.57
CA ALA A 260 -34.77 -9.11 -18.51
C ALA A 260 -33.43 -9.81 -18.77
N VAL A 261 -32.61 -9.96 -17.75
CA VAL A 261 -31.27 -10.56 -17.83
C VAL A 261 -31.22 -11.78 -16.93
N VAL A 262 -30.50 -12.81 -17.37
CA VAL A 262 -30.28 -14.03 -16.58
C VAL A 262 -29.18 -13.76 -15.55
N ALA A 263 -29.54 -13.77 -14.26
CA ALA A 263 -28.62 -13.62 -13.14
C ALA A 263 -28.54 -14.94 -12.36
N GLY A 264 -27.68 -15.86 -12.81
CA GLY A 264 -27.60 -17.20 -12.24
C GLY A 264 -28.85 -18.02 -12.54
N THR A 265 -29.63 -18.37 -11.52
CA THR A 265 -30.88 -19.17 -11.66
C THR A 265 -32.15 -18.34 -11.72
N GLU A 266 -32.04 -17.02 -11.53
CA GLU A 266 -33.17 -16.09 -11.55
C GLU A 266 -33.10 -15.18 -12.78
N ILE A 267 -34.26 -14.77 -13.27
CA ILE A 267 -34.37 -13.77 -14.34
C ILE A 267 -34.84 -12.48 -13.70
N LEU A 268 -34.03 -11.43 -13.82
CA LEU A 268 -34.28 -10.13 -13.23
C LEU A 268 -34.54 -9.11 -14.33
N VAL A 269 -35.51 -8.23 -14.10
CA VAL A 269 -35.80 -7.12 -15.02
C VAL A 269 -34.80 -5.99 -14.78
N GLU A 270 -33.82 -5.90 -15.68
CA GLU A 270 -32.74 -4.91 -15.62
C GLU A 270 -33.23 -3.52 -16.03
N ALA A 271 -34.03 -3.44 -17.10
CA ALA A 271 -34.64 -2.19 -17.59
C ALA A 271 -36.12 -2.39 -17.95
N ALA A 272 -36.92 -1.33 -17.80
CA ALA A 272 -38.34 -1.34 -18.17
C ALA A 272 -38.78 0.07 -18.57
N ALA A 273 -39.68 0.15 -19.56
CA ALA A 273 -40.23 1.40 -20.07
C ALA A 273 -41.76 1.32 -20.13
N GLY A 274 -42.44 2.41 -19.76
CA GLY A 274 -43.91 2.50 -19.76
C GLY A 274 -44.51 2.95 -18.43
N PRO A 275 -45.84 2.85 -18.26
CA PRO A 275 -46.53 3.26 -17.03
C PRO A 275 -46.05 2.48 -15.79
N ASN A 276 -45.95 3.15 -14.63
CA ASN A 276 -45.46 2.53 -13.38
C ASN A 276 -46.23 1.26 -12.96
N GLU A 277 -47.53 1.21 -13.21
CA GLU A 277 -48.35 0.02 -12.94
C GLU A 277 -47.94 -1.20 -13.77
N MET A 278 -47.56 -0.96 -15.04
CA MET A 278 -47.07 -2.00 -15.94
C MET A 278 -45.68 -2.47 -15.49
N ILE A 279 -44.77 -1.54 -15.19
CA ILE A 279 -43.41 -1.86 -14.72
C ILE A 279 -43.46 -2.74 -13.46
N ASN A 280 -44.34 -2.43 -12.51
CA ASN A 280 -44.50 -3.24 -11.29
C ASN A 280 -45.02 -4.65 -11.58
N LYS A 281 -45.97 -4.81 -12.51
CA LYS A 281 -46.45 -6.13 -12.95
C LYS A 281 -45.34 -6.92 -13.66
N LEU A 282 -44.54 -6.25 -14.47
CA LEU A 282 -43.44 -6.89 -15.21
C LEU A 282 -42.34 -7.41 -14.28
N ARG A 283 -42.02 -6.68 -13.20
CA ARG A 283 -41.03 -7.14 -12.21
C ARG A 283 -41.50 -8.33 -11.36
N GLN A 284 -42.80 -8.56 -11.25
CA GLN A 284 -43.38 -9.66 -10.46
C GLN A 284 -43.62 -10.93 -11.28
N HIS A 285 -43.54 -10.85 -12.61
CA HIS A 285 -43.81 -11.98 -13.49
C HIS A 285 -42.56 -12.84 -13.70
N ASP A 286 -42.74 -14.17 -13.80
CA ASP A 286 -41.65 -15.09 -14.09
C ASP A 286 -41.46 -15.24 -15.60
N TRP A 287 -40.35 -14.72 -16.11
CA TRP A 287 -40.04 -14.67 -17.55
C TRP A 287 -39.32 -15.93 -18.07
N ARG A 288 -38.97 -16.87 -17.18
CA ARG A 288 -38.29 -18.14 -17.50
C ARG A 288 -38.95 -18.96 -18.62
N PRO A 289 -40.27 -19.24 -18.59
CA PRO A 289 -40.89 -20.05 -19.62
C PRO A 289 -40.83 -19.41 -21.01
N ILE A 290 -40.79 -18.08 -21.09
CA ILE A 290 -40.68 -17.35 -22.36
C ILE A 290 -39.26 -17.43 -22.89
N LEU A 291 -38.26 -17.26 -22.02
CA LEU A 291 -36.86 -17.37 -22.41
C LEU A 291 -36.57 -18.75 -23.01
N LEU A 292 -36.99 -19.83 -22.34
CA LEU A 292 -36.85 -21.21 -22.80
C LEU A 292 -37.48 -21.41 -24.20
N LYS A 293 -38.72 -20.96 -24.36
CA LYS A 293 -39.43 -21.03 -25.64
C LYS A 293 -38.78 -20.18 -26.74
N ALA A 294 -38.23 -19.01 -26.39
CA ALA A 294 -37.53 -18.12 -27.32
C ALA A 294 -36.14 -18.64 -27.69
N THR A 295 -35.47 -19.39 -26.83
CA THR A 295 -34.24 -20.10 -27.18
C THR A 295 -34.49 -21.24 -28.15
N GLU A 296 -35.53 -22.05 -27.95
CA GLU A 296 -35.88 -23.19 -28.82
C GLU A 296 -36.29 -22.76 -30.24
N VAL A 297 -37.04 -21.67 -30.37
CA VAL A 297 -37.55 -21.20 -31.68
C VAL A 297 -36.44 -20.56 -32.55
N GLY A 298 -35.37 -20.08 -31.95
CA GLY A 298 -34.31 -19.34 -32.66
C GLY A 298 -33.04 -20.13 -32.98
N GLU A 299 -33.05 -21.47 -32.94
CA GLU A 299 -31.92 -22.29 -33.41
C GLU A 299 -31.92 -22.50 -34.94
N ASP A 300 -33.07 -22.40 -35.62
CA ASP A 300 -33.24 -22.80 -37.03
C ASP A 300 -33.38 -21.64 -38.05
N GLU A 301 -33.57 -20.39 -37.62
CA GLU A 301 -33.77 -19.24 -38.53
C GLU A 301 -32.76 -18.09 -38.31
N ASP A 302 -32.27 -17.53 -39.41
CA ASP A 302 -31.26 -16.46 -39.42
C ASP A 302 -31.93 -15.08 -39.27
N GLY A 303 -32.35 -14.75 -38.05
CA GLY A 303 -32.99 -13.46 -37.73
C GLY A 303 -33.55 -13.39 -36.29
N PRO A 304 -33.88 -12.19 -35.78
CA PRO A 304 -34.49 -12.03 -34.46
C PRO A 304 -35.96 -12.48 -34.51
N VAL A 305 -36.21 -13.77 -34.29
CA VAL A 305 -37.57 -14.33 -34.25
C VAL A 305 -38.27 -13.86 -32.97
N SER A 306 -39.38 -13.14 -33.13
CA SER A 306 -40.21 -12.71 -32.00
C SER A 306 -41.11 -13.84 -31.52
N VAL A 307 -41.06 -14.18 -30.24
CA VAL A 307 -42.00 -15.09 -29.60
C VAL A 307 -43.12 -14.30 -28.94
N ARG A 308 -44.37 -14.67 -29.22
CA ARG A 308 -45.53 -14.06 -28.59
C ARG A 308 -45.93 -14.82 -27.32
N TYR A 309 -46.09 -14.09 -26.22
CA TYR A 309 -46.57 -14.65 -24.96
C TYR A 309 -47.34 -13.61 -24.14
N ASN A 310 -48.57 -13.94 -23.71
CA ASN A 310 -49.43 -13.06 -22.89
C ASN A 310 -49.58 -11.61 -23.40
N GLY A 311 -49.58 -11.40 -24.73
CA GLY A 311 -49.70 -10.08 -25.34
C GLY A 311 -48.40 -9.30 -25.46
N TYR A 312 -47.24 -9.93 -25.20
CA TYR A 312 -45.92 -9.36 -25.46
C TYR A 312 -45.27 -10.01 -26.67
N TRP A 313 -44.52 -9.23 -27.43
CA TRP A 313 -43.53 -9.70 -28.41
C TRP A 313 -42.17 -9.73 -27.72
N ALA A 314 -41.51 -10.88 -27.73
CA ALA A 314 -40.26 -11.07 -27.02
C ALA A 314 -39.16 -11.60 -27.94
N TRP A 315 -37.97 -11.00 -27.84
CA TRP A 315 -36.76 -11.40 -28.55
C TRP A 315 -35.73 -11.91 -27.54
N PRO A 316 -35.17 -13.11 -27.75
CA PRO A 316 -34.07 -13.59 -26.92
C PRO A 316 -32.82 -12.74 -27.23
N LEU A 317 -32.18 -12.21 -26.19
CA LEU A 317 -30.91 -11.50 -26.31
C LEU A 317 -29.79 -12.52 -26.20
N ARG A 318 -29.02 -12.72 -27.27
CA ARG A 318 -27.98 -13.75 -27.35
C ARG A 318 -26.57 -13.15 -27.37
N THR A 319 -25.58 -13.98 -27.06
CA THR A 319 -24.16 -13.68 -27.29
C THR A 319 -23.88 -13.54 -28.80
N ARG A 320 -22.77 -12.91 -29.21
CA ARG A 320 -22.37 -12.82 -30.63
C ARG A 320 -22.28 -14.17 -31.34
N GLY A 321 -21.89 -15.23 -30.62
CA GLY A 321 -21.87 -16.60 -31.15
C GLY A 321 -23.24 -17.27 -31.26
N ARG A 322 -24.31 -16.60 -30.81
CA ARG A 322 -25.71 -17.09 -30.68
C ARG A 322 -25.91 -18.39 -29.88
N GLU A 323 -24.86 -18.92 -29.24
CA GLU A 323 -24.89 -20.15 -28.43
C GLU A 323 -25.65 -19.99 -27.11
N ASN A 324 -25.55 -18.82 -26.46
CA ASN A 324 -26.16 -18.58 -25.16
C ASN A 324 -27.12 -17.39 -25.19
N ALA A 325 -28.26 -17.53 -24.53
CA ALA A 325 -29.18 -16.43 -24.26
C ALA A 325 -28.78 -15.70 -22.97
N LEU A 326 -28.40 -14.43 -23.11
CA LEU A 326 -28.07 -13.50 -22.03
C LEU A 326 -29.31 -12.97 -21.32
N GLY A 327 -30.44 -12.91 -22.04
CA GLY A 327 -31.67 -12.33 -21.53
C GLY A 327 -32.82 -12.35 -22.53
N LEU A 328 -33.84 -11.55 -22.24
CA LEU A 328 -35.06 -11.39 -23.02
C LEU A 328 -35.41 -9.91 -23.14
N LEU A 329 -35.66 -9.43 -24.35
CA LEU A 329 -36.25 -8.12 -24.60
C LEU A 329 -37.72 -8.32 -24.96
N GLY A 330 -38.65 -7.73 -24.21
CA GLY A 330 -40.08 -7.84 -24.47
C GLY A 330 -40.73 -6.47 -24.66
N VAL A 331 -41.60 -6.33 -25.65
CA VAL A 331 -42.48 -5.16 -25.82
C VAL A 331 -43.94 -5.58 -25.86
N VAL A 332 -44.85 -4.68 -25.48
CA VAL A 332 -46.29 -4.95 -25.58
C VAL A 332 -46.69 -5.03 -27.05
N GLY A 333 -47.28 -6.13 -27.47
CA GLY A 333 -47.71 -6.33 -28.85
C GLY A 333 -48.98 -5.56 -29.20
N ARG A 334 -49.11 -5.13 -30.46
CA ARG A 334 -50.33 -4.50 -30.97
C ARG A 334 -51.47 -5.54 -31.05
N PRO A 335 -52.71 -5.20 -30.65
CA PRO A 335 -53.82 -6.14 -30.65
C PRO A 335 -54.17 -6.59 -32.08
N GLY A 336 -54.12 -7.89 -32.33
CA GLY A 336 -54.46 -8.49 -33.63
C GLY A 336 -53.28 -8.75 -34.57
N GLU A 337 -52.06 -8.32 -34.22
CA GLU A 337 -50.85 -8.54 -35.02
C GLU A 337 -49.98 -9.68 -34.45
N GLU A 338 -49.33 -10.41 -35.36
CA GLU A 338 -48.47 -11.56 -35.03
C GLU A 338 -47.03 -11.15 -34.68
N GLY A 339 -46.59 -9.99 -35.15
CA GLY A 339 -45.26 -9.42 -34.90
C GLY A 339 -45.11 -8.03 -35.52
N PRO A 340 -43.92 -7.42 -35.46
CA PRO A 340 -43.62 -6.17 -36.17
C PRO A 340 -43.78 -6.36 -37.68
N ASP A 341 -44.17 -5.28 -38.36
CA ASP A 341 -44.34 -5.27 -39.82
C ASP A 341 -42.99 -5.53 -40.53
N GLU A 342 -43.02 -6.01 -41.78
CA GLU A 342 -41.79 -6.27 -42.56
C GLU A 342 -40.91 -5.01 -42.68
N SER A 343 -41.53 -3.82 -42.73
CA SER A 343 -40.82 -2.54 -42.74
C SER A 343 -40.18 -2.16 -41.39
N GLU A 344 -40.67 -2.70 -40.28
CA GLU A 344 -40.21 -2.42 -38.92
C GLU A 344 -39.09 -3.38 -38.48
N GLN A 345 -39.08 -4.61 -39.00
CA GLN A 345 -38.10 -5.67 -38.71
C GLN A 345 -36.62 -5.22 -38.74
N PRO A 346 -36.11 -4.48 -39.76
CA PRO A 346 -34.70 -4.10 -39.79
C PRO A 346 -34.28 -3.18 -38.64
N VAL A 347 -35.19 -2.28 -38.22
CA VAL A 347 -34.92 -1.35 -37.11
C VAL A 347 -34.99 -2.07 -35.77
N VAL A 348 -35.96 -2.99 -35.62
CA VAL A 348 -36.06 -3.87 -34.43
C VAL A 348 -34.79 -4.71 -34.30
N ALA A 349 -34.32 -5.32 -35.39
CA ALA A 349 -33.12 -6.14 -35.40
C ALA A 349 -31.87 -5.36 -34.93
N GLU A 350 -31.69 -4.13 -35.43
CA GLU A 350 -30.59 -3.24 -35.03
C GLU A 350 -30.66 -2.88 -33.53
N LEU A 351 -31.84 -2.56 -33.01
CA LEU A 351 -32.02 -2.21 -31.59
C LEU A 351 -31.81 -3.41 -30.66
N VAL A 352 -32.29 -4.59 -31.07
CA VAL A 352 -32.04 -5.86 -30.37
C VAL A 352 -30.54 -6.17 -30.35
N GLN A 353 -29.85 -6.06 -31.50
CA GLN A 353 -28.42 -6.30 -31.59
C GLN A 353 -27.59 -5.33 -30.73
N ARG A 354 -28.02 -4.07 -30.59
CA ARG A 354 -27.40 -3.10 -29.68
C ARG A 354 -27.57 -3.48 -28.21
N ALA A 355 -28.74 -4.00 -27.83
CA ALA A 355 -28.99 -4.49 -26.48
C ALA A 355 -28.16 -5.75 -26.18
N GLU A 356 -28.06 -6.68 -27.13
CA GLU A 356 -27.20 -7.87 -27.06
C GLU A 356 -25.73 -7.48 -26.82
N THR A 357 -25.21 -6.57 -27.65
CA THR A 357 -23.80 -6.12 -27.56
C THR A 357 -23.50 -5.47 -26.20
N ALA A 358 -24.43 -4.65 -25.67
CA ALA A 358 -24.25 -4.00 -24.38
C ALA A 358 -24.31 -4.98 -23.19
N LEU A 359 -25.20 -5.98 -23.26
CA LEU A 359 -25.28 -7.04 -22.23
C LEU A 359 -24.06 -7.97 -22.26
N GLU A 360 -23.59 -8.34 -23.45
CA GLU A 360 -22.39 -9.18 -23.60
C GLU A 360 -21.16 -8.46 -23.07
N ASP A 361 -20.97 -7.18 -23.41
CA ASP A 361 -19.87 -6.36 -22.88
C ASP A 361 -19.96 -6.25 -21.35
N ARG A 362 -21.14 -6.05 -20.78
CA ARG A 362 -21.34 -6.03 -19.33
C ARG A 362 -20.91 -7.33 -18.67
N LEU A 363 -21.27 -8.48 -19.24
CA LEU A 363 -20.96 -9.80 -18.70
C LEU A 363 -19.45 -10.04 -18.69
N LEU A 364 -18.76 -9.67 -19.77
CA LEU A 364 -17.29 -9.74 -19.86
C LEU A 364 -16.63 -8.87 -18.79
N GLN A 365 -17.08 -7.63 -18.62
CA GLN A 365 -16.57 -6.73 -17.59
C GLN A 365 -16.80 -7.26 -16.17
N GLN A 366 -17.94 -7.91 -15.92
CA GLN A 366 -18.24 -8.59 -14.66
C GLN A 366 -17.23 -9.70 -14.36
N GLY A 367 -16.88 -10.51 -15.37
CA GLY A 367 -15.86 -11.55 -15.26
C GLY A 367 -14.48 -10.98 -14.90
N VAL A 368 -14.08 -9.88 -15.55
CA VAL A 368 -12.83 -9.19 -15.22
C VAL A 368 -12.83 -8.65 -13.80
N PHE A 369 -13.94 -8.04 -13.35
CA PHE A 369 -14.06 -7.53 -11.99
C PHE A 369 -13.93 -8.65 -10.95
N MET A 370 -14.57 -9.80 -11.18
CA MET A 370 -14.45 -10.97 -10.30
C MET A 370 -13.02 -11.49 -10.24
N ALA A 371 -12.34 -11.59 -11.39
CA ALA A 371 -10.93 -11.99 -11.44
C ALA A 371 -10.02 -11.01 -10.69
N VAL A 372 -10.26 -9.69 -10.82
CA VAL A 372 -9.49 -8.67 -10.09
C VAL A 372 -9.74 -8.78 -8.58
N MET A 373 -10.99 -8.95 -8.15
CA MET A 373 -11.35 -9.13 -6.74
C MET A 373 -10.71 -10.39 -6.13
N GLU A 374 -10.54 -11.44 -6.92
CA GLU A 374 -9.86 -12.67 -6.52
C GLU A 374 -8.34 -12.47 -6.39
N ILE A 375 -7.73 -11.71 -7.30
CA ILE A 375 -6.27 -11.50 -7.36
C ILE A 375 -5.80 -10.40 -6.38
N MET A 376 -6.64 -9.42 -6.03
CA MET A 376 -6.30 -8.29 -5.15
C MET A 376 -5.61 -8.71 -3.83
N PRO A 377 -6.15 -9.67 -3.05
CA PRO A 377 -5.53 -10.12 -1.81
C PRO A 377 -4.11 -10.69 -2.02
N ASP A 378 -3.89 -11.37 -3.14
CA ASP A 378 -2.59 -11.93 -3.49
C ASP A 378 -1.57 -10.85 -3.87
N ILE A 379 -2.02 -9.82 -4.59
CA ILE A 379 -1.18 -8.66 -4.89
C ILE A 379 -0.73 -7.97 -3.60
N GLU A 380 -1.65 -7.76 -2.65
CA GLU A 380 -1.34 -7.16 -1.35
C GLU A 380 -0.34 -8.01 -0.55
N ARG A 381 -0.47 -9.35 -0.60
CA ARG A 381 0.48 -10.28 0.03
C ARG A 381 1.88 -10.17 -0.60
N VAL A 382 1.98 -10.12 -1.92
CA VAL A 382 3.26 -9.96 -2.63
C VAL A 382 3.89 -8.59 -2.37
N GLN A 383 3.08 -7.52 -2.26
CA GLN A 383 3.58 -6.19 -1.91
C GLN A 383 4.14 -6.15 -0.48
N ARG A 384 3.51 -6.85 0.47
CA ARG A 384 4.01 -6.98 1.85
C ARG A 384 5.35 -7.70 1.94
N TRP A 385 5.58 -8.76 1.15
CA TRP A 385 6.90 -9.39 1.07
C TRP A 385 7.99 -8.44 0.55
N ARG A 386 7.61 -7.42 -0.24
CA ARG A 386 8.55 -6.43 -0.77
C ARG A 386 8.85 -5.29 0.20
N SER A 387 7.99 -5.02 1.18
CA SER A 387 8.22 -3.95 2.18
C SER A 387 9.14 -4.37 3.33
N VAL A 388 9.39 -5.67 3.50
CA VAL A 388 10.37 -6.18 4.47
C VAL A 388 11.78 -5.96 3.90
N VAL A 389 12.53 -5.01 4.46
CA VAL A 389 13.96 -4.80 4.17
C VAL A 389 14.75 -5.86 4.94
N PRO A 390 15.39 -6.86 4.30
CA PRO A 390 16.11 -7.89 5.02
C PRO A 390 17.31 -7.29 5.74
N TYR A 391 17.35 -7.46 7.05
CA TYR A 391 18.52 -7.09 7.84
C TYR A 391 19.68 -8.04 7.54
N VAL A 392 20.89 -7.49 7.49
CA VAL A 392 22.10 -8.25 7.14
C VAL A 392 22.37 -9.33 8.19
N GLY A 393 22.21 -10.61 7.82
CA GLY A 393 22.68 -11.75 8.61
C GLY A 393 21.61 -12.73 9.11
N THR A 394 20.33 -12.44 8.94
CA THR A 394 19.23 -13.38 9.21
C THR A 394 18.92 -14.24 7.99
N SER A 395 18.84 -15.56 8.17
CA SER A 395 18.32 -16.48 7.15
C SER A 395 16.95 -15.98 6.68
N PRO A 396 16.57 -16.10 5.40
CA PRO A 396 15.19 -15.83 4.96
C PRO A 396 14.13 -16.61 5.76
N LEU A 397 14.54 -17.70 6.42
CA LEU A 397 13.72 -18.53 7.30
C LEU A 397 13.70 -18.04 8.77
N ASP A 398 14.66 -17.21 9.19
CA ASP A 398 14.79 -16.66 10.55
C ASP A 398 14.37 -15.17 10.63
N GLN A 399 14.07 -14.54 9.48
CA GLN A 399 13.26 -13.33 9.49
C GLN A 399 11.91 -13.73 10.06
N PRO A 400 11.33 -12.99 11.03
CA PRO A 400 9.96 -13.23 11.40
C PRO A 400 9.15 -13.03 10.13
N ALA A 401 8.80 -14.13 9.49
CA ALA A 401 7.75 -14.12 8.54
C ALA A 401 6.54 -13.71 9.39
N GLU A 402 6.12 -12.46 9.29
CA GLU A 402 4.78 -12.04 9.70
C GLU A 402 3.70 -12.76 8.85
N SER A 403 4.01 -13.92 8.26
CA SER A 403 3.09 -14.83 7.60
C SER A 403 2.06 -15.42 8.56
N ASP A 404 2.26 -15.32 9.88
CA ASP A 404 1.34 -15.85 10.90
C ASP A 404 0.73 -14.80 11.84
N SER A 405 0.96 -13.49 11.63
CA SER A 405 0.31 -12.48 12.48
C SER A 405 -1.18 -12.38 12.12
N ILE A 406 -2.01 -13.03 12.94
CA ILE A 406 -3.49 -13.06 12.92
C ILE A 406 -4.14 -11.67 12.73
N ILE A 407 -3.41 -10.63 13.09
CA ILE A 407 -3.75 -9.21 13.02
C ILE A 407 -4.05 -8.74 11.59
N TYR A 408 -3.41 -9.34 10.59
CA TYR A 408 -3.53 -8.92 9.19
C TYR A 408 -4.45 -9.81 8.35
N GLN A 409 -5.22 -10.69 8.97
CA GLN A 409 -6.20 -11.52 8.27
C GLN A 409 -7.52 -10.73 8.10
N PRO A 410 -8.19 -10.80 6.92
CA PRO A 410 -9.49 -10.14 6.71
C PRO A 410 -10.55 -10.51 7.76
N GLU A 411 -10.43 -11.71 8.32
CA GLU A 411 -11.29 -12.26 9.37
C GLU A 411 -11.01 -11.69 10.77
N PHE A 412 -9.96 -10.87 10.95
CA PHE A 412 -9.57 -10.35 12.26
C PHE A 412 -10.70 -9.57 12.94
N SER A 413 -11.34 -8.64 12.22
CA SER A 413 -12.49 -7.89 12.72
C SER A 413 -13.68 -8.81 13.05
N LYS A 414 -13.86 -9.91 12.30
CA LYS A 414 -14.87 -10.94 12.58
C LYS A 414 -14.56 -11.70 13.88
N TRP A 415 -13.30 -12.04 14.14
CA TRP A 415 -12.90 -12.69 15.40
C TRP A 415 -13.06 -11.76 16.60
N VAL A 416 -12.75 -10.48 16.44
CA VAL A 416 -13.00 -9.46 17.48
C VAL A 416 -14.51 -9.34 17.76
N LYS A 417 -15.35 -9.28 16.71
CA LYS A 417 -16.81 -9.32 16.88
C LYS A 417 -17.30 -10.57 17.61
N ASP A 418 -16.79 -11.72 17.22
CA ASP A 418 -17.18 -13.01 17.77
C ASP A 418 -16.80 -13.13 19.26
N ALA A 419 -15.61 -12.63 19.63
CA ALA A 419 -15.14 -12.54 21.00
C ALA A 419 -15.95 -11.52 21.84
N LEU A 420 -16.24 -10.33 21.30
CA LEU A 420 -17.10 -9.34 21.96
C LEU A 420 -18.54 -9.85 22.17
N SER A 421 -19.08 -10.60 21.20
CA SER A 421 -20.43 -11.17 21.32
C SER A 421 -20.52 -12.26 22.40
N HIS A 422 -19.40 -12.93 22.69
CA HIS A 422 -19.28 -13.94 23.75
C HIS A 422 -18.45 -13.45 24.95
N TYR A 423 -18.43 -12.12 25.20
CA TYR A 423 -17.58 -11.48 26.21
C TYR A 423 -17.70 -12.10 27.61
N TRP A 424 -18.91 -12.53 27.99
CA TRP A 424 -19.22 -13.16 29.27
C TRP A 424 -19.02 -14.69 29.31
N GLY A 425 -18.70 -15.32 28.18
CA GLY A 425 -18.41 -16.75 28.08
C GLY A 425 -18.93 -17.38 26.78
N GLY A 426 -18.17 -18.34 26.24
CA GLY A 426 -18.54 -19.11 25.06
C GLY A 426 -17.32 -19.61 24.27
N PRO A 427 -17.49 -20.61 23.38
CA PRO A 427 -16.38 -21.21 22.63
C PRO A 427 -15.66 -20.18 21.76
N LYS A 428 -16.38 -19.16 21.27
CA LYS A 428 -15.78 -18.09 20.45
C LYS A 428 -14.85 -17.13 21.22
N LEU A 429 -14.86 -17.18 22.56
CA LEU A 429 -13.93 -16.45 23.42
C LEU A 429 -12.80 -17.37 23.91
N THR A 430 -13.12 -18.62 24.27
CA THR A 430 -12.16 -19.60 24.81
C THR A 430 -11.27 -20.24 23.75
N ASP A 431 -11.77 -20.42 22.53
CA ASP A 431 -11.03 -20.98 21.39
C ASP A 431 -10.76 -19.92 20.31
N SER A 432 -10.74 -18.65 20.72
CA SER A 432 -10.56 -17.54 19.78
C SER A 432 -9.16 -17.57 19.16
N PRO A 433 -9.02 -17.38 17.84
CA PRO A 433 -7.72 -17.15 17.20
C PRO A 433 -6.95 -15.97 17.83
N LEU A 434 -7.66 -15.02 18.45
CA LEU A 434 -7.06 -13.88 19.17
C LEU A 434 -6.15 -14.29 20.34
N LEU A 435 -6.25 -15.52 20.84
CA LEU A 435 -5.37 -16.04 21.89
C LEU A 435 -3.90 -16.18 21.45
N ARG A 436 -3.61 -16.20 20.14
CA ARG A 436 -2.23 -16.26 19.65
C ARG A 436 -1.51 -14.91 19.67
N LEU A 437 -2.23 -13.82 19.94
CA LEU A 437 -1.64 -12.47 20.03
C LEU A 437 -0.70 -12.38 21.25
N GLN A 438 0.43 -11.71 21.09
CA GLN A 438 1.42 -11.51 22.16
C GLN A 438 0.84 -10.67 23.30
N VAL A 439 0.05 -9.63 22.97
CA VAL A 439 -0.64 -8.80 23.97
C VAL A 439 -1.61 -9.63 24.81
N VAL A 440 -2.29 -10.59 24.20
CA VAL A 440 -3.24 -11.49 24.89
C VAL A 440 -2.50 -12.50 25.75
N ASN A 441 -1.44 -13.14 25.24
CA ASN A 441 -0.63 -14.07 26.03
C ASN A 441 -0.04 -13.41 27.28
N ARG A 442 0.45 -12.16 27.17
CA ARG A 442 0.96 -11.41 28.33
C ARG A 442 -0.15 -11.08 29.33
N ALA A 443 -1.35 -10.71 28.86
CA ALA A 443 -2.50 -10.48 29.74
C ALA A 443 -2.95 -11.76 30.46
N ILE A 444 -2.83 -12.93 29.81
CA ILE A 444 -3.12 -14.24 30.42
C ILE A 444 -2.14 -14.54 31.54
N GLU A 445 -0.85 -14.28 31.34
CA GLU A 445 0.19 -14.45 32.38
C GLU A 445 -0.09 -13.56 33.61
N GLN A 446 -0.53 -12.32 33.38
CA GLN A 446 -0.86 -11.37 34.45
C GLN A 446 -2.13 -11.74 35.23
N GLU A 447 -3.09 -12.40 34.58
CA GLU A 447 -4.38 -12.83 35.18
C GLU A 447 -4.33 -14.27 35.74
N GLY A 448 -3.11 -14.79 35.99
CA GLY A 448 -2.91 -16.10 36.63
C GLY A 448 -3.20 -17.30 35.73
N GLY A 449 -2.99 -17.17 34.41
CA GLY A 449 -3.10 -18.26 33.43
C GLY A 449 -4.52 -18.50 32.89
N ASN A 450 -5.49 -17.64 33.24
CA ASN A 450 -6.86 -17.79 32.75
C ASN A 450 -7.02 -17.11 31.37
N THR A 451 -7.17 -17.93 30.32
CA THR A 451 -7.31 -17.49 28.91
C THR A 451 -8.48 -16.52 28.70
N THR A 452 -9.64 -16.84 29.28
CA THR A 452 -10.85 -16.02 29.20
C THR A 452 -10.67 -14.66 29.86
N LYS A 453 -10.02 -14.60 31.04
CA LYS A 453 -9.76 -13.32 31.72
C LYS A 453 -8.72 -12.48 30.99
N GLY A 454 -7.65 -13.10 30.47
CA GLY A 454 -6.62 -12.40 29.72
C GLY A 454 -7.17 -11.74 28.45
N LEU A 455 -7.90 -12.49 27.62
CA LEU A 455 -8.51 -11.93 26.41
C LEU A 455 -9.57 -10.86 26.73
N ARG A 456 -10.36 -11.06 27.80
CA ARG A 456 -11.35 -10.06 28.26
C ARG A 456 -10.69 -8.77 28.72
N SER A 457 -9.55 -8.86 29.40
CA SER A 457 -8.77 -7.70 29.85
C SER A 457 -8.30 -6.86 28.67
N VAL A 458 -7.76 -7.50 27.63
CA VAL A 458 -7.34 -6.83 26.39
C VAL A 458 -8.52 -6.16 25.68
N LEU A 459 -9.65 -6.86 25.53
CA LEU A 459 -10.87 -6.29 24.92
C LEU A 459 -11.40 -5.10 25.74
N ALA A 460 -11.39 -5.20 27.07
CA ALA A 460 -11.83 -4.11 27.94
C ALA A 460 -10.92 -2.89 27.83
N HIS A 461 -9.60 -3.11 27.75
CA HIS A 461 -8.62 -2.04 27.56
C HIS A 461 -8.82 -1.33 26.21
N ALA A 462 -8.97 -2.09 25.12
CA ALA A 462 -9.22 -1.53 23.80
C ALA A 462 -10.53 -0.73 23.72
N ILE A 463 -11.58 -1.14 24.46
CA ILE A 463 -12.83 -0.36 24.57
C ILE A 463 -12.63 0.92 25.40
N GLU A 464 -11.91 0.84 26.52
CA GLU A 464 -11.71 1.98 27.41
C GLU A 464 -10.80 3.05 26.79
N ASP A 465 -9.84 2.66 25.95
CA ASP A 465 -9.00 3.61 25.20
C ASP A 465 -9.77 4.44 24.16
N MET A 466 -10.97 3.99 23.78
CA MET A 466 -11.87 4.76 22.91
C MET A 466 -12.78 5.72 23.69
N ARG A 467 -12.63 5.81 25.00
CA ARG A 467 -13.44 6.70 25.84
C ARG A 467 -13.03 8.17 25.61
N PRO A 468 -13.96 9.05 25.18
CA PRO A 468 -13.67 10.48 25.08
C PRO A 468 -13.48 11.14 26.45
N GLU A 469 -12.76 12.27 26.47
CA GLU A 469 -12.61 13.09 27.67
C GLU A 469 -13.92 13.84 28.01
N GLY A 470 -14.23 13.97 29.30
CA GLY A 470 -15.38 14.74 29.78
C GLY A 470 -16.51 13.92 30.41
N GLN A 471 -17.65 14.58 30.65
CA GLN A 471 -18.84 13.94 31.21
C GLN A 471 -19.57 13.11 30.15
N ARG A 472 -20.05 11.93 30.53
CA ARG A 472 -20.68 10.99 29.61
C ARG A 472 -21.95 11.58 28.99
N GLN A 473 -21.99 11.65 27.67
CA GLN A 473 -23.15 12.09 26.90
C GLN A 473 -23.67 10.94 26.04
N MET A 474 -24.98 10.67 26.07
CA MET A 474 -25.57 9.51 25.35
C MET A 474 -25.76 9.78 23.86
N THR A 475 -25.99 11.04 23.47
CA THR A 475 -26.34 11.44 22.10
C THR A 475 -25.20 12.17 21.38
N ALA A 476 -24.09 12.44 22.06
CA ALA A 476 -22.94 13.11 21.45
C ALA A 476 -22.22 12.19 20.46
N SER A 477 -21.84 12.73 19.30
CA SER A 477 -21.17 11.97 18.24
C SER A 477 -19.85 11.35 18.70
N GLU A 478 -19.13 12.02 19.61
CA GLU A 478 -17.84 11.55 20.14
C GLU A 478 -18.01 10.32 21.05
N TRP A 479 -19.08 10.28 21.84
CA TRP A 479 -19.36 9.19 22.79
C TRP A 479 -20.11 8.01 22.16
N LEU A 480 -20.61 8.18 20.93
CA LEU A 480 -21.53 7.25 20.28
C LEU A 480 -20.93 5.84 20.15
N LEU A 481 -19.69 5.71 19.65
CA LEU A 481 -19.06 4.40 19.44
C LEU A 481 -18.76 3.69 20.77
N TYR A 482 -18.24 4.42 21.76
CA TYR A 482 -18.01 3.90 23.11
C TYR A 482 -19.31 3.44 23.77
N ASN A 483 -20.36 4.26 23.72
CA ASN A 483 -21.67 3.93 24.29
C ASN A 483 -22.29 2.69 23.63
N ILE A 484 -22.16 2.52 22.31
CA ILE A 484 -22.65 1.31 21.62
C ILE A 484 -21.93 0.08 22.16
N LEU A 485 -20.60 0.11 22.29
CA LEU A 485 -19.80 -1.03 22.74
C LEU A 485 -20.12 -1.40 24.20
N GLU A 486 -20.19 -0.39 25.08
CA GLU A 486 -20.48 -0.60 26.49
C GLU A 486 -21.92 -1.12 26.69
N LEU A 487 -22.92 -0.49 26.07
CA LEU A 487 -24.32 -0.90 26.23
C LEU A 487 -24.58 -2.29 25.62
N LYS A 488 -23.98 -2.59 24.46
CA LYS A 488 -24.24 -3.83 23.73
C LYS A 488 -23.47 -5.03 24.27
N PHE A 489 -22.16 -4.88 24.49
CA PHE A 489 -21.28 -6.02 24.76
C PHE A 489 -20.90 -6.16 26.24
N ILE A 490 -20.74 -5.05 26.95
CA ILE A 490 -20.42 -5.08 28.38
C ILE A 490 -21.70 -5.25 29.21
N GLN A 491 -22.71 -4.40 29.00
CA GLN A 491 -23.97 -4.42 29.76
C GLN A 491 -25.02 -5.39 29.18
N GLY A 492 -24.81 -5.93 27.97
CA GLY A 492 -25.67 -6.97 27.39
C GLY A 492 -27.09 -6.51 26.99
N LYS A 493 -27.30 -5.21 26.73
CA LYS A 493 -28.65 -4.67 26.49
C LYS A 493 -29.24 -5.08 25.14
N PRO A 494 -30.57 -5.21 25.04
CA PRO A 494 -31.23 -5.51 23.76
C PRO A 494 -31.11 -4.32 22.80
N VAL A 495 -30.99 -4.63 21.50
CA VAL A 495 -30.75 -3.64 20.43
C VAL A 495 -31.79 -2.51 20.44
N ARG A 496 -33.06 -2.85 20.66
CA ARG A 496 -34.17 -1.90 20.74
C ARG A 496 -34.03 -0.89 21.89
N GLU A 497 -33.55 -1.33 23.05
CA GLU A 497 -33.33 -0.42 24.19
C GLU A 497 -32.15 0.52 23.92
N ILE A 498 -31.10 0.01 23.26
CA ILE A 498 -29.93 0.81 22.89
C ILE A 498 -30.31 1.87 21.85
N ALA A 499 -31.04 1.48 20.81
CA ALA A 499 -31.53 2.39 19.78
C ALA A 499 -32.37 3.53 20.39
N ASN A 500 -33.26 3.20 21.34
CA ASN A 500 -34.05 4.18 22.07
C ASN A 500 -33.19 5.11 22.95
N ARG A 501 -32.21 4.56 23.70
CA ARG A 501 -31.34 5.35 24.59
C ARG A 501 -30.41 6.29 23.82
N LEU A 502 -29.98 5.90 22.62
CA LEU A 502 -29.09 6.69 21.77
C LEU A 502 -29.86 7.54 20.75
N ALA A 503 -31.20 7.54 20.81
CA ALA A 503 -32.09 8.26 19.91
C ALA A 503 -31.80 8.02 18.41
N MET A 504 -31.62 6.75 18.01
CA MET A 504 -31.32 6.35 16.62
C MET A 504 -32.15 5.15 16.16
N SER A 505 -32.22 4.92 14.85
CA SER A 505 -32.90 3.73 14.29
C SER A 505 -32.05 2.47 14.44
N GLU A 506 -32.69 1.30 14.42
CA GLU A 506 -31.98 0.01 14.51
C GLU A 506 -31.00 -0.20 13.34
N SER A 507 -31.37 0.24 12.14
CA SER A 507 -30.50 0.14 10.95
C SER A 507 -29.23 1.00 11.08
N ASP A 508 -29.35 2.21 11.63
CA ASP A 508 -28.18 3.07 11.86
C ASP A 508 -27.31 2.53 13.02
N LEU A 509 -27.95 1.98 14.06
CA LEU A 509 -27.25 1.31 15.16
C LEU A 509 -26.38 0.14 14.66
N TYR A 510 -26.88 -0.72 13.76
CA TYR A 510 -26.08 -1.80 13.19
C TYR A 510 -24.88 -1.30 12.37
N ARG A 511 -25.05 -0.22 11.62
CA ARG A 511 -23.96 0.40 10.85
C ARG A 511 -22.89 0.97 11.78
N LYS A 512 -23.29 1.73 12.80
CA LYS A 512 -22.37 2.32 13.78
C LYS A 512 -21.71 1.27 14.66
N GLN A 513 -22.40 0.18 14.98
CA GLN A 513 -21.84 -0.96 15.68
C GLN A 513 -20.71 -1.63 14.89
N ARG A 514 -20.87 -1.79 13.57
CA ARG A 514 -19.81 -2.35 12.71
C ARG A 514 -18.56 -1.48 12.75
N VAL A 515 -18.73 -0.17 12.61
CA VAL A 515 -17.64 0.81 12.72
C VAL A 515 -16.97 0.75 14.09
N ALA A 516 -17.75 0.64 15.17
CA ALA A 516 -17.21 0.54 16.53
C ALA A 516 -16.35 -0.72 16.73
N ILE A 517 -16.77 -1.87 16.19
CA ILE A 517 -16.00 -3.12 16.24
C ILE A 517 -14.70 -2.99 15.44
N GLU A 518 -14.74 -2.37 14.27
CA GLU A 518 -13.54 -2.12 13.45
C GLU A 518 -12.53 -1.23 14.20
N GLN A 519 -12.99 -0.24 14.97
CA GLN A 519 -12.13 0.58 15.83
C GLN A 519 -11.53 -0.22 17.00
N VAL A 520 -12.30 -1.11 17.65
CA VAL A 520 -11.73 -2.03 18.67
C VAL A 520 -10.63 -2.89 18.04
N ALA A 521 -10.89 -3.45 16.86
CA ALA A 521 -9.90 -4.26 16.15
C ALA A 521 -8.63 -3.46 15.92
N GLN A 522 -8.73 -2.25 15.37
CA GLN A 522 -7.59 -1.36 15.13
C GLN A 522 -6.79 -1.07 16.42
N LYS A 523 -7.46 -0.83 17.55
CA LYS A 523 -6.78 -0.64 18.84
C LYS A 523 -6.01 -1.87 19.31
N ILE A 524 -6.52 -3.07 19.07
CA ILE A 524 -5.79 -4.30 19.39
C ILE A 524 -4.55 -4.45 18.48
N ILE A 525 -4.63 -4.02 17.21
CA ILE A 525 -3.48 -3.99 16.29
C ILE A 525 -2.39 -3.05 16.83
N GLU A 526 -2.78 -1.84 17.25
CA GLU A 526 -1.87 -0.85 17.85
C GLU A 526 -1.16 -1.43 19.09
N LEU A 527 -1.93 -2.02 20.01
CA LEU A 527 -1.41 -2.65 21.23
C LEU A 527 -0.45 -3.82 20.96
N GLU A 528 -0.63 -4.58 19.87
CA GLU A 528 0.37 -5.59 19.49
C GLU A 528 1.62 -4.93 18.91
N SER A 529 1.47 -3.93 18.05
CA SER A 529 2.60 -3.28 17.37
C SER A 529 3.55 -2.58 18.35
N GLU A 530 3.01 -1.93 19.39
CA GLU A 530 3.79 -1.30 20.46
C GLU A 530 4.54 -2.36 21.30
N ASN A 531 3.92 -3.52 21.51
CA ASN A 531 4.52 -4.61 22.27
C ASN A 531 5.54 -5.44 21.49
N GLY A 532 5.49 -5.45 20.15
CA GLY A 532 6.49 -6.08 19.29
C GLY A 532 7.80 -5.28 19.16
N GLY A 533 7.77 -3.98 19.46
CA GLY A 533 8.92 -3.08 19.39
C GLY A 533 9.77 -3.00 20.66
N ASP A 534 9.23 -3.37 21.82
CA ASP A 534 9.87 -3.13 23.11
C ASP A 534 10.25 -4.43 23.85
N SER A 535 11.49 -4.87 23.61
CA SER A 535 12.17 -5.89 24.44
C SER A 535 12.94 -5.27 25.61
N GLY A 536 12.57 -4.08 26.10
CA GLY A 536 13.27 -3.48 27.24
C GLY A 536 12.67 -2.17 27.76
N ILE A 537 11.90 -2.31 28.86
CA ILE A 537 11.60 -1.30 29.90
C ILE A 537 10.45 -0.33 29.57
N VAL A 538 9.21 -0.62 30.02
CA VAL A 538 8.29 0.37 30.64
C VAL A 538 7.28 -0.29 31.60
N SER A 539 7.08 0.40 32.74
CA SER A 539 6.15 0.36 33.89
C SER A 539 4.94 -0.60 33.98
N PRO A 540 4.59 -1.04 35.21
CA PRO A 540 3.39 -1.85 35.48
C PRO A 540 2.09 -1.09 35.16
N PRO A 541 1.00 -1.80 34.80
CA PRO A 541 -0.29 -1.18 34.54
C PRO A 541 -0.79 -0.43 35.78
N SER A 542 -1.28 0.78 35.57
CA SER A 542 -1.86 1.64 36.59
C SER A 542 -3.01 0.92 37.34
N ALA A 543 -3.14 1.23 38.64
CA ALA A 543 -4.09 0.62 39.58
C ALA A 543 -5.57 0.61 39.13
N THR A 544 -5.88 1.37 38.09
CA THR A 544 -7.16 1.43 37.35
C THR A 544 -7.58 0.08 36.74
N LEU A 545 -6.63 -0.76 36.27
CA LEU A 545 -6.94 -2.06 35.64
C LEU A 545 -7.56 -3.06 36.63
N ARG A 546 -7.06 -3.10 37.87
CA ARG A 546 -7.62 -3.95 38.94
C ARG A 546 -8.97 -3.46 39.47
N GLN A 547 -9.21 -2.15 39.46
CA GLN A 547 -10.48 -1.57 39.90
C GLN A 547 -11.62 -1.80 38.89
N ASN A 548 -11.35 -1.74 37.59
CA ASN A 548 -12.39 -1.87 36.56
C ASN A 548 -12.84 -3.32 36.35
N VAL A 549 -11.93 -4.31 36.40
CA VAL A 549 -12.32 -5.74 36.39
C VAL A 549 -13.20 -6.08 37.61
N ARG A 550 -12.93 -5.48 38.79
CA ARG A 550 -13.81 -5.58 39.96
C ARG A 550 -15.15 -4.87 39.78
N ARG A 551 -15.15 -3.69 39.16
CA ARG A 551 -16.36 -2.87 38.93
C ARG A 551 -17.37 -3.57 38.01
N TYR A 552 -16.91 -4.30 37.00
CA TYR A 552 -17.79 -5.08 36.12
C TYR A 552 -18.09 -6.50 36.64
N GLY A 553 -17.21 -7.08 37.48
CA GLY A 553 -17.48 -8.35 38.16
C GLY A 553 -18.50 -8.27 39.30
N SER A 554 -18.67 -7.10 39.94
CA SER A 554 -19.59 -6.91 41.07
C SER A 554 -21.06 -6.68 40.68
N ILE A 555 -21.35 -6.38 39.40
CA ILE A 555 -22.73 -6.10 38.93
C ILE A 555 -23.59 -7.37 38.88
N SER A 556 -23.00 -8.57 38.87
CA SER A 556 -23.75 -9.84 38.86
C SER A 556 -24.05 -10.41 40.26
N ALA A 557 -23.51 -9.84 41.34
CA ALA A 557 -23.62 -10.44 42.69
C ALA A 557 -24.79 -9.89 43.53
N THR A 558 -25.63 -9.01 42.98
CA THR A 558 -26.67 -8.29 43.77
C THR A 558 -28.12 -8.58 43.39
N ASP A 559 -28.41 -9.55 42.50
CA ASP A 559 -29.80 -9.78 42.05
C ASP A 559 -30.28 -11.26 42.08
N SER A 560 -29.78 -12.06 43.02
CA SER A 560 -30.25 -13.44 43.22
C SER A 560 -30.67 -13.75 44.67
N THR A 561 -31.49 -12.90 45.28
CA THR A 561 -32.13 -13.18 46.58
C THR A 561 -33.50 -12.53 46.70
N ILE A 562 -34.51 -13.15 46.07
CA ILE A 562 -35.97 -13.10 46.36
C ILE A 562 -36.51 -14.42 45.77
N SER A 563 -37.30 -15.30 46.37
CA SER A 563 -37.94 -15.49 47.68
C SER A 563 -38.50 -16.93 47.61
N ASP A 564 -38.11 -17.82 48.52
CA ASP A 564 -38.96 -18.96 48.90
C ASP A 564 -39.89 -18.46 50.00
N GLY A 565 -41.20 -18.50 49.72
CA GLY A 565 -42.28 -17.98 50.57
C GLY A 565 -43.54 -17.75 49.77
#